data_AF-A0A4W6F069-F1
#
_entry.id   AF-A0A4W6F069-F1
#
_cell.length_a   1.000
_cell.length_b   1.000
_cell.length_c   1.000
_cell.angle_alpha   90.00
_cell.angle_beta   90.00
_cell.angle_gamma   90.00
#
_symmetry.space_group_name_H-M   'P 1'
#
loop_
_entity.id
_entity.type
_entity.pdbx_description
1 polymer ?
#
loop_
_entity_poly.entity_id
_entity_poly.type
_entity_poly.pdbx_seq_one_letter_code
_entity_poly.pdbx_strand_id
1 'polypeptide(L)'
;IQFKKLKKKKKKTIRQTFYDPHGYIVYYACFGRSRLMSSMEDLLFYTITEGKEMIPLSQFISALRKTGLLTSDPRLRDCVYQMRQSTRDSTGPVMMDKKLFRRCVGNNIMLLTKAFRKKFIIPNFEEFTQQIDKMYDSAQQQEGGQVADYIPQLAKFSPDLWGVSLCTIDGQRHSVGDTKVPFCLQSCVKPLEYAIAVHELGSERVHHFVGKEPSGCKFNKLSLNEDDKPHNPMVNAGAIVISSLIKPHSNKAERFDHVMEFLKSMAGTEYVGFSNATFQSERETGDRNYAIGYYLKEKKCFPDNADMIAALDFYFQLCSIEVTCESGSVMAATLANGGICPITGERVLSAEAVRNTLSLMHSCGMYDFSGQFAFHVGLPAKSGISGAVLLVVPNVMGMMCWSPPLDRLGNSVRGIHFCQELVSHFNFHNYDNLRHFTKKHDPRRRSDDDPTDLPVLVFMWDCSLFFSFRSFGSCNLSD
;
A
#
# COMPACT_ATOMS: atom_id res chain seq x y z
N ILE A 1 -20.28 75.68 23.29
CA ILE A 1 -20.75 76.09 21.94
C ILE A 1 -19.62 75.89 20.94
N GLN A 2 -19.90 75.08 19.93
CA GLN A 2 -19.23 74.89 18.62
C GLN A 2 -17.75 74.45 18.48
N PHE A 3 -17.65 73.35 17.73
CA PHE A 3 -16.55 72.87 16.87
C PHE A 3 -15.91 73.95 15.97
N LYS A 4 -14.57 73.89 15.79
CA LYS A 4 -13.91 73.61 14.47
C LYS A 4 -12.37 73.58 14.51
N LYS A 5 -11.85 72.47 13.94
CA LYS A 5 -10.76 72.34 12.95
C LYS A 5 -9.25 72.41 13.32
N LEU A 6 -8.57 71.41 12.73
CA LEU A 6 -7.20 71.38 12.19
C LEU A 6 -6.01 71.28 13.15
N LYS A 7 -5.47 70.07 13.32
CA LYS A 7 -4.01 69.87 13.47
C LYS A 7 -3.50 68.69 12.63
N LYS A 8 -2.68 69.02 11.64
CA LYS A 8 -1.66 68.15 11.02
C LYS A 8 -0.89 67.40 12.11
N LYS A 9 -0.68 66.09 11.96
CA LYS A 9 0.42 65.39 12.66
C LYS A 9 1.24 64.58 11.65
N LYS A 10 2.50 65.02 11.52
CA LYS A 10 3.59 64.39 10.78
C LYS A 10 3.81 62.95 11.26
N LYS A 11 4.08 62.05 10.30
CA LYS A 11 4.60 60.70 10.50
C LYS A 11 5.88 60.74 11.36
N LYS A 12 5.93 59.96 12.44
CA LYS A 12 7.19 59.54 13.09
C LYS A 12 7.39 58.06 12.73
N THR A 13 8.33 57.81 11.83
CA THR A 13 8.84 56.46 11.54
C THR A 13 9.79 56.09 12.68
N ILE A 14 9.47 55.04 13.43
CA ILE A 14 10.41 54.44 14.39
C ILE A 14 11.24 53.43 13.58
N ARG A 15 12.54 53.70 13.41
CA ARG A 15 13.51 52.74 12.90
C ARG A 15 14.17 52.07 14.11
N GLN A 16 13.96 50.77 14.29
CA GLN A 16 14.78 49.94 15.18
C GLN A 16 15.80 49.22 14.32
N THR A 17 17.08 49.44 14.60
CA THR A 17 18.23 48.80 13.96
C THR A 17 18.68 47.67 14.88
N PHE A 18 18.76 46.44 14.38
CA PHE A 18 19.44 45.33 15.06
C PHE A 18 20.70 44.98 14.27
N TYR A 19 21.82 44.79 14.97
CA TYR A 19 23.11 44.40 14.40
C TYR A 19 23.31 42.89 14.56
N ASP A 20 23.75 42.25 13.47
CA ASP A 20 24.27 40.87 13.41
C ASP A 20 25.81 40.91 13.49
N PRO A 21 26.52 39.94 14.11
CA PRO A 21 27.98 39.98 14.27
C PRO A 21 28.81 39.93 12.98
N HIS A 22 28.18 39.78 11.80
CA HIS A 22 28.88 39.71 10.51
C HIS A 22 28.61 40.89 9.56
N GLY A 23 28.04 42.00 10.03
CA GLY A 23 28.17 43.30 9.34
C GLY A 23 27.32 43.51 8.07
N TYR A 24 26.26 42.73 7.84
CA TYR A 24 25.31 43.00 6.75
C TYR A 24 24.05 43.73 7.25
N ILE A 25 23.69 44.84 6.58
CA ILE A 25 22.47 45.61 6.85
C ILE A 25 21.28 44.89 6.21
N VAL A 26 20.38 44.33 7.02
CA VAL A 26 19.10 43.79 6.54
C VAL A 26 18.00 44.85 6.69
N TYR A 27 17.49 45.35 5.57
CA TYR A 27 16.33 46.26 5.56
C TYR A 27 15.02 45.48 5.66
N TYR A 28 14.44 45.38 6.85
CA TYR A 28 13.03 45.00 6.99
C TYR A 28 12.14 46.24 6.80
N ALA A 29 11.52 46.36 5.63
CA ALA A 29 10.45 47.32 5.41
C ALA A 29 9.17 46.82 6.11
N CYS A 30 8.91 47.33 7.32
CA CYS A 30 7.62 47.17 8.00
C CYS A 30 6.50 47.91 7.24
N PHE A 31 5.85 47.22 6.30
CA PHE A 31 4.52 47.59 5.83
C PHE A 31 3.48 47.24 6.91
N GLY A 32 2.48 48.13 7.07
CA GLY A 32 1.54 48.15 8.17
C GLY A 32 0.85 46.82 8.50
N ARG A 33 0.71 46.57 9.81
CA ARG A 33 -0.14 45.54 10.41
C ARG A 33 -1.62 45.76 10.02
N SER A 34 -2.06 45.22 8.89
CA SER A 34 -3.48 44.86 8.63
C SER A 34 -3.67 43.97 7.38
N ARG A 35 -2.89 42.90 7.21
CA ARG A 35 -3.18 41.88 6.18
C ARG A 35 -2.97 40.49 6.76
N LEU A 36 -4.07 39.73 6.83
CA LEU A 36 -4.25 38.31 7.15
C LEU A 36 -2.97 37.54 7.51
N MET A 37 -2.91 37.01 8.74
CA MET A 37 -2.28 35.70 8.92
C MET A 37 -3.16 34.70 8.17
N SER A 38 -2.80 34.35 6.93
CA SER A 38 -3.57 33.39 6.13
C SER A 38 -3.53 32.05 6.82
N SER A 39 -4.70 31.47 7.14
CA SER A 39 -4.75 30.11 7.66
C SER A 39 -4.26 29.12 6.58
N MET A 40 -3.84 27.91 6.96
CA MET A 40 -3.32 26.94 5.99
C MET A 40 -4.36 26.60 4.91
N GLU A 41 -5.63 26.58 5.29
CA GLU A 41 -6.78 26.42 4.40
C GLU A 41 -6.87 27.56 3.37
N ASP A 42 -6.61 28.81 3.77
CA ASP A 42 -6.66 29.94 2.84
C ASP A 42 -5.54 29.86 1.80
N LEU A 43 -4.33 29.50 2.23
CA LEU A 43 -3.21 29.35 1.32
C LEU A 43 -3.44 28.19 0.34
N LEU A 44 -4.02 27.09 0.82
CA LEU A 44 -4.41 25.96 -0.02
C LEU A 44 -5.51 26.34 -1.00
N PHE A 45 -6.54 27.06 -0.55
CA PHE A 45 -7.61 27.58 -1.41
C PHE A 45 -7.02 28.39 -2.56
N TYR A 46 -6.18 29.38 -2.26
CA TYR A 46 -5.55 30.21 -3.29
C TYR A 46 -4.66 29.44 -4.26
N THR A 47 -4.01 28.37 -3.79
CA THR A 47 -3.21 27.49 -4.64
C THR A 47 -4.11 26.74 -5.63
N ILE A 48 -5.27 26.26 -5.19
CA ILE A 48 -6.21 25.50 -6.02
C ILE A 48 -6.99 26.43 -6.96
N THR A 49 -7.34 27.63 -6.51
CA THR A 49 -8.17 28.57 -7.27
C THR A 49 -7.38 29.47 -8.22
N GLU A 50 -6.05 29.37 -8.22
CA GLU A 50 -5.16 30.26 -8.99
C GLU A 50 -5.47 31.75 -8.71
N GLY A 51 -5.77 32.07 -7.45
CA GLY A 51 -6.10 33.43 -7.03
C GLY A 51 -7.57 33.84 -7.19
N LYS A 52 -8.45 33.01 -7.78
CA LYS A 52 -9.88 33.31 -7.89
C LYS A 52 -10.55 33.32 -6.51
N GLU A 53 -11.56 34.18 -6.35
CA GLU A 53 -12.32 34.30 -5.09
C GLU A 53 -13.32 33.16 -4.88
N MET A 54 -13.83 32.58 -5.97
CA MET A 54 -14.71 31.41 -5.96
C MET A 54 -14.40 30.49 -7.14
N ILE A 55 -14.62 29.19 -6.96
CA ILE A 55 -14.56 28.18 -8.03
C ILE A 55 -15.81 27.30 -8.00
N PRO A 56 -16.24 26.73 -9.14
CA PRO A 56 -17.26 25.69 -9.12
C PRO A 56 -16.82 24.49 -8.27
N LEU A 57 -17.74 23.94 -7.46
CA LEU A 57 -17.46 22.74 -6.65
C LEU A 57 -17.00 21.56 -7.51
N SER A 58 -17.54 21.43 -8.73
CA SER A 58 -17.11 20.42 -9.71
C SER A 58 -15.64 20.55 -10.10
N GLN A 59 -15.11 21.78 -10.16
CA GLN A 59 -13.70 22.04 -10.43
C GLN A 59 -12.83 21.56 -9.27
N PHE A 60 -13.25 21.78 -8.01
CA PHE A 60 -12.53 21.24 -6.84
C PHE A 60 -12.52 19.71 -6.82
N ILE A 61 -13.65 19.07 -7.10
CA ILE A 61 -13.74 17.60 -7.19
C ILE A 61 -12.86 17.06 -8.31
N SER A 62 -12.83 17.73 -9.47
CA SER A 62 -11.94 17.37 -10.58
C SER A 62 -10.46 17.51 -10.19
N ALA A 63 -10.09 18.62 -9.54
CA ALA A 63 -8.72 18.84 -9.06
C ALA A 63 -8.31 17.80 -8.01
N LEU A 64 -9.22 17.41 -7.10
CA LEU A 64 -8.99 16.34 -6.14
C LEU A 64 -8.74 15.00 -6.83
N ARG A 65 -9.55 14.62 -7.83
CA ARG A 65 -9.36 13.38 -8.59
C ARG A 65 -8.01 13.33 -9.32
N LYS A 66 -7.53 14.47 -9.85
CA LYS A 66 -6.21 14.56 -10.48
C LYS A 66 -5.05 14.26 -9.54
N THR A 67 -5.25 14.39 -8.23
CA THR A 67 -4.24 13.96 -7.25
C THR A 67 -4.15 12.43 -7.09
N GLY A 68 -5.14 11.69 -7.63
CA GLY A 68 -5.28 10.25 -7.48
C GLY A 68 -6.15 9.82 -6.30
N LEU A 69 -6.56 10.75 -5.42
CA LEU A 69 -7.50 10.43 -4.34
C LEU A 69 -8.92 10.21 -4.88
N LEU A 70 -9.58 9.16 -4.39
CA LEU A 70 -10.98 8.90 -4.71
C LEU A 70 -11.90 9.62 -3.73
N THR A 71 -13.09 10.00 -4.18
CA THR A 71 -14.13 10.56 -3.30
C THR A 71 -14.73 9.52 -2.35
N SER A 72 -14.42 8.24 -2.54
CA SER A 72 -14.75 7.14 -1.63
C SER A 72 -13.69 6.93 -0.54
N ASP A 73 -12.56 7.65 -0.56
CA ASP A 73 -11.50 7.52 0.44
C ASP A 73 -12.06 7.78 1.85
N PRO A 74 -11.96 6.82 2.78
CA PRO A 74 -12.47 6.97 4.16
C PRO A 74 -11.92 8.20 4.87
N ARG A 75 -10.68 8.61 4.59
CA ARG A 75 -10.04 9.80 5.16
C ARG A 75 -10.64 11.10 4.63
N LEU A 76 -11.43 11.07 3.56
CA LEU A 76 -12.11 12.23 2.98
C LEU A 76 -13.62 12.26 3.28
N ARG A 77 -14.13 11.33 4.13
CA ARG A 77 -15.56 11.19 4.42
C ARG A 77 -16.23 12.50 4.83
N ASP A 78 -15.62 13.25 5.76
CA ASP A 78 -16.17 14.51 6.25
C ASP A 78 -16.18 15.58 5.16
N CYS A 79 -15.10 15.69 4.40
CA CYS A 79 -15.00 16.59 3.26
C CYS A 79 -16.11 16.32 2.24
N VAL A 80 -16.27 15.06 1.84
CA VAL A 80 -17.27 14.63 0.86
C VAL A 80 -18.69 14.81 1.39
N TYR A 81 -18.92 14.57 2.68
CA TYR A 81 -20.20 14.86 3.32
C TYR A 81 -20.56 16.34 3.23
N GLN A 82 -19.66 17.25 3.59
CA GLN A 82 -19.88 18.69 3.51
C GLN A 82 -20.13 19.17 2.07
N MET A 83 -19.39 18.61 1.09
CA MET A 83 -19.63 18.88 -0.32
C MET A 83 -21.03 18.44 -0.76
N ARG A 84 -21.47 17.24 -0.38
CA ARG A 84 -22.80 16.71 -0.72
C ARG A 84 -23.94 17.51 -0.10
N GLN A 85 -23.80 17.92 1.16
CA GLN A 85 -24.82 18.75 1.83
C GLN A 85 -24.97 20.10 1.11
N SER A 86 -23.86 20.74 0.75
CA SER A 86 -23.88 22.02 0.01
C SER A 86 -24.55 21.91 -1.36
N THR A 87 -24.41 20.76 -2.03
CA THR A 87 -25.11 20.48 -3.30
C THR A 87 -26.61 20.26 -3.10
N ARG A 88 -27.04 19.65 -1.99
CA ARG A 88 -28.47 19.43 -1.68
C ARG A 88 -29.19 20.73 -1.33
N ASP A 89 -28.50 21.64 -0.67
CA ASP A 89 -29.06 22.93 -0.23
C ASP A 89 -29.16 23.96 -1.37
N SER A 90 -28.63 23.65 -2.56
CA SER A 90 -28.61 24.56 -3.72
C SER A 90 -29.46 24.03 -4.86
N THR A 91 -30.21 24.90 -5.51
CA THR A 91 -30.98 24.60 -6.73
C THR A 91 -30.14 24.70 -8.02
N GLY A 92 -28.88 25.12 -7.92
CA GLY A 92 -27.99 25.33 -9.07
C GLY A 92 -26.54 24.93 -8.80
N PRO A 93 -25.61 25.27 -9.71
CA PRO A 93 -24.19 24.97 -9.56
C PRO A 93 -23.63 25.60 -8.28
N VAL A 94 -23.08 24.77 -7.40
CA VAL A 94 -22.48 25.26 -6.15
C VAL A 94 -21.14 25.95 -6.45
N MET A 95 -21.06 27.23 -6.07
CA MET A 95 -19.81 27.97 -6.05
C MET A 95 -19.16 27.83 -4.68
N MET A 96 -17.90 27.40 -4.67
CA MET A 96 -17.09 27.24 -3.48
C MET A 96 -16.30 28.52 -3.23
N ASP A 97 -16.72 29.26 -2.20
CA ASP A 97 -15.95 30.35 -1.59
C ASP A 97 -15.00 29.81 -0.50
N LYS A 98 -14.21 30.70 0.10
CA LYS A 98 -13.30 30.33 1.20
C LYS A 98 -14.02 29.73 2.41
N LYS A 99 -15.23 30.18 2.71
CA LYS A 99 -15.98 29.76 3.89
C LYS A 99 -16.46 28.31 3.72
N LEU A 100 -16.99 27.99 2.54
CA LEU A 100 -17.37 26.64 2.16
C LEU A 100 -16.12 25.75 2.08
N PHE A 101 -15.04 26.23 1.46
CA PHE A 101 -13.78 25.49 1.39
C PHE A 101 -13.29 25.08 2.79
N ARG A 102 -13.16 26.02 3.73
CA ARG A 102 -12.72 25.74 5.12
C ARG A 102 -13.61 24.70 5.80
N ARG A 103 -14.93 24.75 5.58
CA ARG A 103 -15.88 23.77 6.11
C ARG A 103 -15.65 22.38 5.52
N CYS A 104 -15.37 22.30 4.22
CA CYS A 104 -15.09 21.04 3.54
C CYS A 104 -13.73 20.45 3.92
N VAL A 105 -12.67 21.26 4.03
CA VAL A 105 -11.31 20.73 4.18
C VAL A 105 -10.81 20.64 5.63
N GLY A 106 -11.48 21.29 6.59
CA GLY A 106 -10.95 21.49 7.95
C GLY A 106 -10.42 20.21 8.62
N ASN A 107 -11.21 19.14 8.64
CA ASN A 107 -10.81 17.88 9.28
C ASN A 107 -9.76 17.08 8.48
N ASN A 108 -9.55 17.43 7.21
CA ASN A 108 -8.71 16.68 6.27
C ASN A 108 -7.58 17.53 5.67
N ILE A 109 -7.30 18.69 6.27
CA ILE A 109 -6.42 19.72 5.69
C ILE A 109 -4.99 19.21 5.49
N MET A 110 -4.48 18.35 6.36
CA MET A 110 -3.14 17.78 6.21
C MET A 110 -3.02 16.90 4.97
N LEU A 111 -3.98 15.99 4.76
CA LEU A 111 -4.02 15.10 3.59
C LEU A 111 -4.18 15.91 2.30
N LEU A 112 -5.13 16.84 2.27
CA LEU A 112 -5.38 17.67 1.09
C LEU A 112 -4.19 18.60 0.79
N THR A 113 -3.53 19.14 1.81
CA THR A 113 -2.30 19.92 1.63
C THR A 113 -1.19 19.06 1.02
N LYS A 114 -1.03 17.80 1.45
CA LYS A 114 -0.06 16.87 0.86
C LYS A 114 -0.39 16.60 -0.61
N ALA A 115 -1.67 16.34 -0.90
CA ALA A 115 -2.17 16.05 -2.25
C ALA A 115 -1.93 17.21 -3.23
N PHE A 116 -2.45 18.40 -2.93
CA PHE A 116 -2.39 19.55 -3.83
C PHE A 116 -1.01 20.21 -3.92
N ARG A 117 -0.13 20.00 -2.94
CA ARG A 117 1.28 20.44 -3.02
C ARG A 117 2.19 19.41 -3.68
N LYS A 118 1.64 18.39 -4.36
CA LYS A 118 2.40 17.32 -5.03
C LYS A 118 3.43 16.65 -4.10
N LYS A 119 3.05 16.48 -2.82
CA LYS A 119 3.89 15.84 -1.79
C LYS A 119 3.57 14.36 -1.60
N PHE A 120 2.68 13.80 -2.41
CA PHE A 120 2.51 12.35 -2.47
C PHE A 120 3.70 11.66 -3.09
N ILE A 121 3.82 10.37 -2.82
CA ILE A 121 4.89 9.50 -3.30
C ILE A 121 4.97 9.46 -4.82
N ILE A 122 3.85 9.65 -5.52
CA ILE A 122 3.81 9.89 -6.97
C ILE A 122 3.22 11.30 -7.21
N PRO A 123 4.07 12.32 -7.40
CA PRO A 123 3.63 13.71 -7.56
C PRO A 123 2.76 13.96 -8.79
N ASN A 124 3.15 13.41 -9.95
CA ASN A 124 2.47 13.56 -11.24
C ASN A 124 1.65 12.31 -11.56
N PHE A 125 0.61 12.06 -10.76
CA PHE A 125 -0.16 10.81 -10.82
C PHE A 125 -0.85 10.58 -12.17
N GLU A 126 -1.41 11.62 -12.79
CA GLU A 126 -2.11 11.54 -14.09
C GLU A 126 -1.18 11.04 -15.22
N GLU A 127 0.07 11.51 -15.26
CA GLU A 127 1.07 11.04 -16.23
C GLU A 127 1.49 9.60 -15.93
N PHE A 128 1.68 9.27 -14.66
CA PHE A 128 2.01 7.91 -14.23
C PHE A 128 0.91 6.92 -14.65
N THR A 129 -0.37 7.25 -14.44
CA THR A 129 -1.49 6.38 -14.80
C THR A 129 -1.62 6.17 -16.31
N GLN A 130 -1.28 7.17 -17.13
CA GLN A 130 -1.25 7.00 -18.59
C GLN A 130 -0.20 5.96 -19.03
N GLN A 131 0.92 5.83 -18.32
CA GLN A 131 1.89 4.75 -18.61
C GLN A 131 1.37 3.39 -18.15
N ILE A 132 0.65 3.33 -17.03
CA ILE A 132 -0.03 2.11 -16.59
C ILE A 132 -1.07 1.65 -17.60
N ASP A 133 -1.86 2.57 -18.18
CA ASP A 133 -2.84 2.25 -19.23
C ASP A 133 -2.16 1.63 -20.46
N LYS A 134 -1.03 2.18 -20.90
CA LYS A 134 -0.26 1.62 -22.03
C LYS A 134 0.29 0.21 -21.75
N MET A 135 0.78 -0.03 -20.53
CA MET A 135 1.25 -1.35 -20.10
C MET A 135 0.09 -2.35 -20.01
N TYR A 136 -1.08 -1.88 -19.55
CA TYR A 136 -2.31 -2.67 -19.55
C TYR A 136 -2.69 -3.09 -20.98
N ASP A 137 -2.71 -2.16 -21.93
CA ASP A 137 -3.06 -2.40 -23.34
C ASP A 137 -2.06 -3.38 -24.00
N SER A 138 -0.77 -3.22 -23.72
CA SER A 138 0.30 -4.10 -24.21
C SER A 138 0.15 -5.53 -23.66
N ALA A 139 -0.07 -5.68 -22.35
CA ALA A 139 -0.31 -6.97 -21.72
C ALA A 139 -1.62 -7.63 -22.20
N GLN A 140 -2.64 -6.85 -22.57
CA GLN A 140 -3.89 -7.38 -23.10
C GLN A 140 -3.71 -8.18 -24.40
N GLN A 141 -2.70 -7.82 -25.21
CA GLN A 141 -2.38 -8.51 -26.47
C GLN A 141 -1.77 -9.92 -26.27
N GLN A 142 -1.46 -10.30 -25.02
CA GLN A 142 -1.00 -11.65 -24.73
C GLN A 142 -2.21 -12.60 -24.68
N GLU A 143 -2.35 -13.44 -25.71
CA GLU A 143 -3.42 -14.44 -25.86
C GLU A 143 -3.02 -15.84 -25.38
N GLY A 144 -1.79 -15.99 -24.87
CA GLY A 144 -1.27 -17.26 -24.38
C GLY A 144 -1.86 -17.69 -23.03
N GLY A 145 -1.65 -18.96 -22.69
CA GLY A 145 -2.01 -19.55 -21.40
C GLY A 145 -3.30 -20.37 -21.44
N GLN A 146 -3.67 -20.93 -20.30
CA GLN A 146 -4.88 -21.74 -20.13
C GLN A 146 -5.55 -21.41 -18.80
N VAL A 147 -6.88 -21.30 -18.81
CA VAL A 147 -7.67 -21.11 -17.59
C VAL A 147 -7.58 -22.38 -16.74
N ALA A 148 -7.40 -22.24 -15.44
CA ALA A 148 -7.43 -23.38 -14.53
C ALA A 148 -8.81 -24.07 -14.58
N ASP A 149 -8.83 -25.35 -14.92
CA ASP A 149 -10.05 -26.11 -15.21
C ASP A 149 -10.26 -27.33 -14.29
N TYR A 150 -9.34 -27.56 -13.33
CA TYR A 150 -9.42 -28.69 -12.39
C TYR A 150 -10.62 -28.60 -11.43
N ILE A 151 -11.20 -27.40 -11.25
CA ILE A 151 -12.50 -27.20 -10.59
C ILE A 151 -13.44 -26.36 -11.46
N PRO A 152 -14.76 -26.63 -11.46
CA PRO A 152 -15.72 -25.93 -12.31
C PRO A 152 -15.81 -24.41 -12.07
N GLN A 153 -15.53 -23.95 -10.85
CA GLN A 153 -15.67 -22.54 -10.48
C GLN A 153 -14.61 -21.66 -11.16
N LEU A 154 -13.40 -22.19 -11.35
CA LEU A 154 -12.32 -21.48 -12.07
C LEU A 154 -12.51 -21.56 -13.58
N ALA A 155 -12.96 -22.71 -14.08
CA ALA A 155 -13.23 -22.93 -15.51
C ALA A 155 -14.31 -21.99 -16.09
N LYS A 156 -15.16 -21.40 -15.22
CA LYS A 156 -16.22 -20.46 -15.62
C LYS A 156 -15.71 -19.08 -16.01
N PHE A 157 -14.51 -18.69 -15.58
CA PHE A 157 -13.98 -17.38 -15.92
C PHE A 157 -13.59 -17.32 -17.39
N SER A 158 -14.01 -16.25 -18.07
CA SER A 158 -13.61 -16.01 -19.46
C SER A 158 -12.10 -15.77 -19.54
N PRO A 159 -11.39 -16.37 -20.51
CA PRO A 159 -9.97 -16.08 -20.74
C PRO A 159 -9.71 -14.62 -21.13
N ASP A 160 -10.73 -13.90 -21.59
CA ASP A 160 -10.60 -12.51 -22.03
C ASP A 160 -10.48 -11.52 -20.87
N LEU A 161 -10.85 -11.93 -19.65
CA LEU A 161 -10.84 -11.06 -18.48
C LEU A 161 -9.42 -10.59 -18.16
N TRP A 162 -9.28 -9.28 -17.98
CA TRP A 162 -8.02 -8.64 -17.62
C TRP A 162 -8.28 -7.39 -16.79
N GLY A 163 -7.76 -7.35 -15.57
CA GLY A 163 -7.87 -6.20 -14.68
C GLY A 163 -6.54 -5.87 -14.02
N VAL A 164 -6.25 -4.57 -13.91
CA VAL A 164 -5.11 -4.04 -13.15
C VAL A 164 -5.59 -2.92 -12.24
N SER A 165 -5.30 -3.04 -10.95
CA SER A 165 -5.54 -1.98 -9.97
C SER A 165 -4.27 -1.67 -9.19
N LEU A 166 -4.08 -0.40 -8.86
CA LEU A 166 -3.01 0.06 -7.99
C LEU A 166 -3.52 0.99 -6.89
N CYS A 167 -2.82 0.95 -5.75
CA CYS A 167 -3.00 1.85 -4.63
C CYS A 167 -1.62 2.27 -4.10
N THR A 168 -1.33 3.57 -4.06
CA THR A 168 -0.07 4.06 -3.48
C THR A 168 -0.13 4.07 -1.96
N ILE A 169 1.02 4.15 -1.30
CA ILE A 169 1.10 4.29 0.17
C ILE A 169 0.42 5.55 0.70
N ASP A 170 0.13 6.52 -0.19
CA ASP A 170 -0.60 7.75 0.12
C ASP A 170 -2.11 7.64 -0.15
N GLY A 171 -2.58 6.53 -0.72
CA GLY A 171 -3.96 6.27 -1.07
C GLY A 171 -4.38 6.79 -2.45
N GLN A 172 -3.42 7.15 -3.31
CA GLN A 172 -3.72 7.44 -4.71
C GLN A 172 -4.08 6.12 -5.41
N ARG A 173 -5.15 6.10 -6.21
CA ARG A 173 -5.67 4.88 -6.81
C ARG A 173 -5.98 5.05 -8.29
N HIS A 174 -5.70 3.99 -9.05
CA HIS A 174 -6.03 3.89 -10.47
C HIS A 174 -6.38 2.44 -10.81
N SER A 175 -7.24 2.24 -11.80
CA SER A 175 -7.75 0.92 -12.17
C SER A 175 -8.18 0.89 -13.63
N VAL A 176 -7.84 -0.18 -14.35
CA VAL A 176 -8.08 -0.37 -15.78
C VAL A 176 -8.53 -1.80 -16.05
N GLY A 177 -9.54 -1.97 -16.90
CA GLY A 177 -10.10 -3.28 -17.24
C GLY A 177 -11.12 -3.82 -16.24
N ASP A 178 -11.18 -5.14 -16.10
CA ASP A 178 -12.17 -5.89 -15.32
C ASP A 178 -11.90 -5.87 -13.81
N THR A 179 -11.67 -4.70 -13.23
CA THR A 179 -11.10 -4.55 -11.88
C THR A 179 -12.08 -4.82 -10.74
N LYS A 180 -13.38 -4.85 -11.03
CA LYS A 180 -14.46 -5.01 -10.05
C LYS A 180 -15.07 -6.40 -10.02
N VAL A 181 -14.61 -7.29 -10.90
CA VAL A 181 -15.07 -8.68 -10.93
C VAL A 181 -14.48 -9.40 -9.69
N PRO A 182 -15.31 -10.01 -8.83
CA PRO A 182 -14.82 -10.82 -7.73
C PRO A 182 -14.15 -12.11 -8.22
N PHE A 183 -13.01 -12.45 -7.62
CA PHE A 183 -12.32 -13.72 -7.85
C PHE A 183 -11.69 -14.23 -6.55
N CYS A 184 -11.49 -15.54 -6.45
CA CYS A 184 -10.85 -16.15 -5.28
C CYS A 184 -9.36 -15.80 -5.24
N LEU A 185 -8.84 -15.37 -4.08
CA LEU A 185 -7.42 -15.10 -3.85
C LEU A 185 -6.54 -16.32 -4.14
N GLN A 186 -7.04 -17.51 -3.83
CA GLN A 186 -6.28 -18.74 -3.95
C GLN A 186 -4.94 -18.60 -3.22
N SER A 187 -3.82 -18.99 -3.84
CA SER A 187 -2.50 -18.88 -3.20
C SER A 187 -2.04 -17.45 -2.89
N CYS A 188 -2.72 -16.40 -3.37
CA CYS A 188 -2.45 -15.03 -2.95
C CYS A 188 -2.80 -14.76 -1.48
N VAL A 189 -3.59 -15.63 -0.82
CA VAL A 189 -3.88 -15.51 0.62
C VAL A 189 -2.69 -15.89 1.52
N LYS A 190 -1.80 -16.78 1.04
CA LYS A 190 -0.66 -17.33 1.79
C LYS A 190 0.24 -16.27 2.45
N PRO A 191 0.68 -15.20 1.75
CA PRO A 191 1.43 -14.12 2.39
C PRO A 191 0.62 -13.38 3.47
N LEU A 192 -0.70 -13.26 3.29
CA LEU A 192 -1.58 -12.53 4.21
C LEU A 192 -1.80 -13.34 5.50
N GLU A 193 -2.09 -14.64 5.41
CA GLU A 193 -2.20 -15.52 6.60
C GLU A 193 -0.87 -15.59 7.36
N TYR A 194 0.27 -15.63 6.67
CA TYR A 194 1.59 -15.62 7.29
C TYR A 194 1.85 -14.30 8.02
N ALA A 195 1.52 -13.17 7.40
CA ALA A 195 1.65 -11.86 8.04
C ALA A 195 0.81 -11.77 9.32
N ILE A 196 -0.42 -12.28 9.30
CA ILE A 196 -1.30 -12.33 10.49
C ILE A 196 -0.66 -13.22 11.57
N ALA A 197 -0.18 -14.42 11.23
CA ALA A 197 0.45 -15.33 12.18
C ALA A 197 1.70 -14.70 12.83
N VAL A 198 2.58 -14.06 12.06
CA VAL A 198 3.76 -13.37 12.60
C VAL A 198 3.37 -12.16 13.42
N HIS A 199 2.34 -11.42 13.02
CA HIS A 199 1.83 -10.27 13.76
C HIS A 199 1.36 -10.67 15.17
N GLU A 200 0.66 -11.80 15.30
CA GLU A 200 0.11 -12.25 16.59
C GLU A 200 1.11 -13.05 17.43
N LEU A 201 1.96 -13.86 16.81
CA LEU A 201 2.79 -14.84 17.51
C LEU A 201 4.29 -14.49 17.54
N GLY A 202 4.72 -13.54 16.71
CA GLY A 202 6.13 -13.22 16.50
C GLY A 202 6.83 -14.21 15.54
N SER A 203 7.93 -13.75 14.93
CA SER A 203 8.67 -14.53 13.93
C SER A 203 9.26 -15.83 14.49
N GLU A 204 9.78 -15.79 15.71
CA GLU A 204 10.40 -16.96 16.35
C GLU A 204 9.42 -18.13 16.46
N ARG A 205 8.24 -17.87 17.02
CA ARG A 205 7.22 -18.91 17.22
C ARG A 205 6.71 -19.46 15.90
N VAL A 206 6.47 -18.61 14.90
CA VAL A 206 6.01 -19.07 13.57
C VAL A 206 7.09 -19.95 12.92
N HIS A 207 8.35 -19.50 12.92
CA HIS A 207 9.43 -20.22 12.27
C HIS A 207 10.00 -21.41 13.06
N HIS A 208 9.48 -21.65 14.26
CA HIS A 208 9.61 -22.95 14.89
C HIS A 208 8.97 -24.05 14.02
N PHE A 209 7.88 -23.75 13.32
CA PHE A 209 7.10 -24.73 12.54
C PHE A 209 7.33 -24.67 11.02
N VAL A 210 7.78 -23.52 10.48
CA VAL A 210 8.00 -23.34 9.04
C VAL A 210 9.35 -22.69 8.75
N GLY A 211 10.01 -23.14 7.68
CA GLY A 211 11.27 -22.56 7.21
C GLY A 211 11.13 -21.15 6.62
N LYS A 212 12.25 -20.64 6.12
CA LYS A 212 12.40 -19.27 5.56
C LYS A 212 12.96 -19.26 4.15
N GLU A 213 13.20 -20.44 3.56
CA GLU A 213 14.02 -20.57 2.36
C GLU A 213 13.20 -21.13 1.19
N PRO A 214 13.56 -20.80 -0.06
CA PRO A 214 12.99 -21.46 -1.22
C PRO A 214 13.34 -22.96 -1.20
N SER A 215 12.43 -23.81 -1.67
CA SER A 215 12.63 -25.26 -1.66
C SER A 215 13.69 -25.76 -2.65
N GLY A 216 14.00 -24.99 -3.70
CA GLY A 216 14.82 -25.42 -4.84
C GLY A 216 14.22 -26.59 -5.65
N CYS A 217 13.08 -27.12 -5.22
CA CYS A 217 12.34 -28.21 -5.84
C CYS A 217 11.12 -27.64 -6.56
N LYS A 218 10.62 -28.37 -7.57
CA LYS A 218 9.31 -28.07 -8.16
C LYS A 218 8.26 -27.92 -7.07
N PHE A 219 7.43 -26.89 -7.13
CA PHE A 219 6.36 -26.61 -6.16
C PHE A 219 5.40 -27.78 -5.96
N ASN A 220 5.39 -28.72 -6.92
CA ASN A 220 4.58 -29.92 -6.89
C ASN A 220 5.14 -31.08 -6.05
N LYS A 221 6.40 -31.03 -5.63
CA LYS A 221 7.04 -32.13 -4.89
C LYS A 221 6.71 -32.05 -3.41
N LEU A 222 6.25 -33.16 -2.83
CA LEU A 222 6.15 -33.33 -1.38
C LEU A 222 7.57 -33.35 -0.80
N SER A 223 7.97 -32.29 -0.12
CA SER A 223 9.28 -32.20 0.52
C SER A 223 9.25 -31.30 1.74
N LEU A 224 9.99 -31.69 2.77
CA LEU A 224 10.36 -30.87 3.92
C LEU A 224 11.83 -30.50 3.79
N ASN A 225 12.27 -29.54 4.59
CA ASN A 225 13.68 -29.22 4.75
C ASN A 225 14.37 -30.25 5.66
N GLU A 226 15.67 -30.07 5.90
CA GLU A 226 16.48 -30.97 6.73
C GLU A 226 16.02 -31.01 8.20
N ASP A 227 15.29 -29.99 8.66
CA ASP A 227 14.73 -29.89 10.01
C ASP A 227 13.30 -30.48 10.12
N ASP A 228 12.84 -31.24 9.12
CA ASP A 228 11.47 -31.77 9.03
C ASP A 228 10.38 -30.67 9.10
N LYS A 229 10.63 -29.49 8.51
CA LYS A 229 9.68 -28.38 8.37
C LYS A 229 9.34 -28.11 6.91
N PRO A 230 8.14 -27.57 6.60
CA PRO A 230 7.90 -27.02 5.27
C PRO A 230 8.89 -25.89 4.97
N HIS A 231 9.37 -25.80 3.74
CA HIS A 231 10.43 -24.88 3.34
C HIS A 231 10.13 -23.40 3.63
N ASN A 232 8.90 -22.97 3.38
CA ASN A 232 8.44 -21.59 3.57
C ASN A 232 6.89 -21.52 3.58
N PRO A 233 6.28 -20.43 4.06
CA PRO A 233 4.82 -20.26 4.06
C PRO A 233 4.18 -20.07 2.67
N MET A 234 4.96 -19.83 1.61
CA MET A 234 4.41 -19.56 0.27
C MET A 234 4.05 -20.84 -0.48
N VAL A 235 4.51 -22.02 -0.01
CA VAL A 235 4.10 -23.34 -0.51
C VAL A 235 2.93 -23.91 0.30
N ASN A 236 2.14 -24.81 -0.29
CA ASN A 236 0.94 -25.37 0.35
C ASN A 236 1.23 -26.00 1.72
N ALA A 237 2.33 -26.76 1.86
CA ALA A 237 2.69 -27.38 3.13
C ALA A 237 2.95 -26.34 4.24
N GLY A 238 3.62 -25.23 3.92
CA GLY A 238 3.84 -24.15 4.87
C GLY A 238 2.55 -23.44 5.22
N ALA A 239 1.72 -23.12 4.23
CA ALA A 239 0.41 -22.50 4.42
C ALA A 239 -0.52 -23.34 5.33
N ILE A 240 -0.58 -24.66 5.14
CA ILE A 240 -1.35 -25.57 6.00
C ILE A 240 -0.84 -25.55 7.44
N VAL A 241 0.49 -25.51 7.64
CA VAL A 241 1.08 -25.35 8.97
C VAL A 241 0.72 -23.99 9.56
N ILE A 242 0.83 -22.89 8.82
CA ILE A 242 0.43 -21.55 9.27
C ILE A 242 -1.04 -21.51 9.68
N SER A 243 -1.92 -22.12 8.87
CA SER A 243 -3.35 -22.27 9.18
C SER A 243 -3.58 -22.97 10.52
N SER A 244 -2.72 -23.89 10.97
CA SER A 244 -2.82 -24.50 12.30
C SER A 244 -2.44 -23.58 13.47
N LEU A 245 -1.70 -22.50 13.20
CA LEU A 245 -1.19 -21.57 14.23
C LEU A 245 -2.18 -20.44 14.56
N ILE A 246 -3.10 -20.12 13.65
CA ILE A 246 -4.02 -19.00 13.80
C ILE A 246 -5.21 -19.41 14.67
N LYS A 247 -5.34 -18.76 15.83
CA LYS A 247 -6.43 -18.95 16.82
C LYS A 247 -6.77 -20.43 17.07
N PRO A 248 -5.79 -21.26 17.50
CA PRO A 248 -5.96 -22.72 17.55
C PRO A 248 -7.00 -23.19 18.58
N HIS A 249 -7.36 -22.34 19.55
CA HIS A 249 -8.34 -22.65 20.60
C HIS A 249 -9.74 -22.12 20.31
N SER A 250 -9.92 -21.39 19.21
CA SER A 250 -11.22 -20.86 18.77
C SER A 250 -11.95 -21.87 17.89
N ASN A 251 -13.27 -21.74 17.80
CA ASN A 251 -14.04 -22.59 16.89
C ASN A 251 -13.83 -22.18 15.42
N LYS A 252 -14.23 -23.03 14.46
CA LYS A 252 -13.98 -22.79 13.02
C LYS A 252 -14.52 -21.45 12.51
N ALA A 253 -15.68 -21.00 12.99
CA ALA A 253 -16.29 -19.74 12.55
C ALA A 253 -15.51 -18.53 13.08
N GLU A 254 -15.20 -18.51 14.37
CA GLU A 254 -14.41 -17.45 15.00
C GLU A 254 -13.03 -17.27 14.35
N ARG A 255 -12.38 -18.39 13.99
CA ARG A 255 -11.07 -18.37 13.31
C ARG A 255 -11.16 -17.72 11.94
N PHE A 256 -12.22 -18.01 11.19
CA PHE A 256 -12.47 -17.44 9.87
C PHE A 256 -12.83 -15.96 9.96
N ASP A 257 -13.73 -15.58 10.88
CA ASP A 257 -14.10 -14.19 11.11
C ASP A 257 -12.88 -13.34 11.50
N HIS A 258 -12.00 -13.88 12.35
CA HIS A 258 -10.74 -13.22 12.74
C HIS A 258 -9.85 -12.90 11.53
N VAL A 259 -9.63 -13.85 10.62
CA VAL A 259 -8.83 -13.58 9.41
C VAL A 259 -9.56 -12.61 8.48
N MET A 260 -10.88 -12.75 8.32
CA MET A 260 -11.68 -11.84 7.50
C MET A 260 -11.64 -10.40 8.01
N GLU A 261 -11.61 -10.17 9.33
CA GLU A 261 -11.42 -8.84 9.92
C GLU A 261 -10.07 -8.23 9.54
N PHE A 262 -8.98 -9.00 9.67
CA PHE A 262 -7.66 -8.55 9.22
C PHE A 262 -7.66 -8.18 7.74
N LEU A 263 -8.21 -9.05 6.88
CA LEU A 263 -8.24 -8.78 5.44
C LEU A 263 -9.10 -7.55 5.09
N LYS A 264 -10.24 -7.35 5.77
CA LYS A 264 -11.06 -6.14 5.61
C LYS A 264 -10.33 -4.87 6.06
N SER A 265 -9.59 -4.92 7.17
CA SER A 265 -8.75 -3.79 7.61
C SER A 265 -7.61 -3.52 6.64
N MET A 266 -6.94 -4.56 6.12
CA MET A 266 -5.90 -4.43 5.10
C MET A 266 -6.45 -3.84 3.78
N ALA A 267 -7.68 -4.17 3.42
CA ALA A 267 -8.37 -3.65 2.23
C ALA A 267 -9.03 -2.28 2.46
N GLY A 268 -8.96 -1.72 3.68
CA GLY A 268 -9.60 -0.45 4.02
C GLY A 268 -11.13 -0.47 3.81
N THR A 269 -11.78 -1.57 4.17
CA THR A 269 -13.23 -1.83 4.04
C THR A 269 -13.78 -1.95 2.61
N GLU A 270 -12.90 -2.08 1.61
CA GLU A 270 -13.27 -2.52 0.27
C GLU A 270 -13.76 -3.99 0.26
N TYR A 271 -14.23 -4.47 -0.90
CA TYR A 271 -14.80 -5.81 -1.03
C TYR A 271 -13.85 -6.94 -0.60
N VAL A 272 -14.28 -7.71 0.39
CA VAL A 272 -13.68 -8.99 0.80
C VAL A 272 -14.83 -9.97 1.04
N GLY A 273 -14.95 -10.97 0.16
CA GLY A 273 -16.03 -11.95 0.12
C GLY A 273 -15.55 -13.38 0.39
N PHE A 274 -16.43 -14.34 0.16
CA PHE A 274 -16.13 -15.76 0.34
C PHE A 274 -16.95 -16.61 -0.63
N SER A 275 -16.27 -17.49 -1.35
CA SER A 275 -16.88 -18.42 -2.30
C SER A 275 -17.07 -19.79 -1.68
N ASN A 276 -18.25 -20.05 -1.09
CA ASN A 276 -18.54 -21.40 -0.57
C ASN A 276 -18.49 -22.47 -1.69
N ALA A 277 -18.87 -22.11 -2.92
CA ALA A 277 -18.81 -23.03 -4.05
C ALA A 277 -17.37 -23.48 -4.37
N THR A 278 -16.43 -22.53 -4.39
CA THR A 278 -14.99 -22.85 -4.58
C THR A 278 -14.45 -23.63 -3.41
N PHE A 279 -14.82 -23.27 -2.17
CA PHE A 279 -14.41 -24.01 -0.98
C PHE A 279 -14.82 -25.49 -1.02
N GLN A 280 -16.07 -25.78 -1.38
CA GLN A 280 -16.53 -27.18 -1.49
C GLN A 280 -15.74 -27.94 -2.55
N SER A 281 -15.56 -27.35 -3.75
CA SER A 281 -14.84 -28.02 -4.83
C SER A 281 -13.35 -28.21 -4.52
N GLU A 282 -12.66 -27.20 -3.97
CA GLU A 282 -11.26 -27.30 -3.54
C GLU A 282 -11.07 -28.39 -2.47
N ARG A 283 -12.03 -28.52 -1.55
CA ARG A 283 -12.01 -29.55 -0.52
C ARG A 283 -12.22 -30.94 -1.12
N GLU A 284 -13.18 -31.10 -2.03
CA GLU A 284 -13.49 -32.39 -2.68
C GLU A 284 -12.37 -32.87 -3.61
N THR A 285 -11.70 -31.97 -4.33
CA THR A 285 -10.60 -32.29 -5.24
C THR A 285 -9.22 -32.14 -4.61
N GLY A 286 -9.17 -31.96 -3.28
CA GLY A 286 -7.99 -31.55 -2.51
C GLY A 286 -7.01 -32.66 -2.16
N ASP A 287 -7.05 -33.83 -2.82
CA ASP A 287 -6.32 -35.06 -2.46
C ASP A 287 -4.84 -34.81 -2.13
N ARG A 288 -4.17 -33.98 -2.92
CA ARG A 288 -2.77 -33.65 -2.70
C ARG A 288 -2.54 -32.90 -1.39
N ASN A 289 -3.43 -31.98 -1.03
CA ASN A 289 -3.34 -31.25 0.23
C ASN A 289 -3.67 -32.17 1.42
N TYR A 290 -4.54 -33.17 1.25
CA TYR A 290 -4.71 -34.24 2.25
C TYR A 290 -3.44 -35.07 2.43
N ALA A 291 -2.79 -35.50 1.34
CA ALA A 291 -1.51 -36.20 1.41
C ALA A 291 -0.43 -35.38 2.12
N ILE A 292 -0.34 -34.06 1.84
CA ILE A 292 0.51 -33.13 2.57
C ILE A 292 0.16 -33.14 4.06
N GLY A 293 -1.12 -32.99 4.42
CA GLY A 293 -1.58 -32.95 5.79
C GLY A 293 -1.21 -34.21 6.58
N TYR A 294 -1.43 -35.40 6.02
CA TYR A 294 -1.03 -36.66 6.68
C TYR A 294 0.48 -36.79 6.84
N TYR A 295 1.25 -36.40 5.82
CA TYR A 295 2.71 -36.42 5.90
C TYR A 295 3.25 -35.46 6.97
N LEU A 296 2.71 -34.24 7.05
CA LEU A 296 3.04 -33.26 8.10
C LEU A 296 2.65 -33.77 9.50
N LYS A 297 1.54 -34.49 9.62
CA LYS A 297 1.10 -35.09 10.88
C LYS A 297 2.05 -36.19 11.34
N GLU A 298 2.46 -37.09 10.43
CA GLU A 298 3.43 -38.15 10.72
C GLU A 298 4.78 -37.57 11.21
N LYS A 299 5.24 -36.50 10.55
CA LYS A 299 6.47 -35.77 10.88
C LYS A 299 6.36 -34.79 12.04
N LYS A 300 5.20 -34.71 12.71
CA LYS A 300 4.95 -33.81 13.85
C LYS A 300 5.23 -32.33 13.54
N CYS A 301 4.91 -31.88 12.33
CA CYS A 301 5.13 -30.49 11.90
C CYS A 301 4.08 -29.51 12.46
N PHE A 302 3.01 -30.00 13.08
CA PHE A 302 1.97 -29.19 13.68
C PHE A 302 2.23 -28.96 15.18
N PRO A 303 1.67 -27.89 15.78
CA PRO A 303 1.66 -27.74 17.24
C PRO A 303 1.05 -28.96 17.95
N ASP A 304 1.47 -29.18 19.19
CA ASP A 304 0.91 -30.25 20.02
C ASP A 304 -0.61 -30.13 20.12
N ASN A 305 -1.30 -31.26 19.93
CA ASN A 305 -2.77 -31.37 19.91
C ASN A 305 -3.49 -30.64 18.76
N ALA A 306 -2.79 -30.17 17.73
CA ALA A 306 -3.43 -29.59 16.56
C ALA A 306 -4.24 -30.65 15.79
N ASP A 307 -5.49 -30.30 15.44
CA ASP A 307 -6.30 -31.08 14.51
C ASP A 307 -5.91 -30.76 13.07
N MET A 308 -5.19 -31.69 12.44
CA MET A 308 -4.76 -31.58 11.04
C MET A 308 -5.93 -31.37 10.08
N ILE A 309 -7.06 -32.07 10.29
CA ILE A 309 -8.22 -31.96 9.39
C ILE A 309 -8.85 -30.58 9.54
N ALA A 310 -8.95 -30.05 10.76
CA ALA A 310 -9.45 -28.70 10.99
C ALA A 310 -8.51 -27.63 10.39
N ALA A 311 -7.19 -27.82 10.45
CA ALA A 311 -6.23 -26.92 9.81
C ALA A 311 -6.36 -26.94 8.28
N LEU A 312 -6.61 -28.11 7.69
CA LEU A 312 -6.79 -28.29 6.26
C LEU A 312 -8.11 -27.69 5.75
N ASP A 313 -9.21 -27.94 6.46
CA ASP A 313 -10.51 -27.28 6.19
C ASP A 313 -10.34 -25.76 6.21
N PHE A 314 -9.64 -25.23 7.22
CA PHE A 314 -9.41 -23.81 7.35
C PHE A 314 -8.57 -23.25 6.20
N TYR A 315 -7.50 -23.95 5.82
CA TYR A 315 -6.69 -23.61 4.65
C TYR A 315 -7.52 -23.50 3.36
N PHE A 316 -8.45 -24.44 3.11
CA PHE A 316 -9.36 -24.37 1.96
C PHE A 316 -10.32 -23.18 2.03
N GLN A 317 -10.83 -22.85 3.23
CA GLN A 317 -11.66 -21.66 3.42
C GLN A 317 -10.88 -20.39 3.06
N LEU A 318 -9.64 -20.25 3.54
CA LEU A 318 -8.80 -19.08 3.26
C LEU A 318 -8.48 -18.94 1.77
N CYS A 319 -8.19 -20.04 1.07
CA CYS A 319 -7.94 -20.01 -0.38
C CYS A 319 -9.18 -19.58 -1.19
N SER A 320 -10.38 -19.75 -0.62
CA SER A 320 -11.67 -19.46 -1.26
C SER A 320 -12.22 -18.07 -0.92
N ILE A 321 -11.43 -17.22 -0.24
CA ILE A 321 -11.77 -15.81 0.01
C ILE A 321 -11.75 -15.04 -1.32
N GLU A 322 -12.78 -14.22 -1.55
CA GLU A 322 -12.92 -13.43 -2.77
C GLU A 322 -12.47 -11.99 -2.57
N VAL A 323 -11.81 -11.44 -3.58
CA VAL A 323 -11.43 -10.02 -3.66
C VAL A 323 -11.72 -9.49 -5.06
N THR A 324 -11.62 -8.19 -5.23
CA THR A 324 -11.52 -7.56 -6.56
C THR A 324 -10.08 -7.08 -6.77
N CYS A 325 -9.73 -6.65 -7.99
CA CYS A 325 -8.42 -6.02 -8.21
C CYS A 325 -8.29 -4.78 -7.30
N GLU A 326 -9.37 -4.01 -7.19
CA GLU A 326 -9.39 -2.79 -6.38
C GLU A 326 -9.08 -3.06 -4.90
N SER A 327 -9.76 -4.02 -4.28
CA SER A 327 -9.51 -4.35 -2.86
C SER A 327 -8.16 -5.02 -2.65
N GLY A 328 -7.75 -5.92 -3.56
CA GLY A 328 -6.44 -6.56 -3.52
C GLY A 328 -5.28 -5.57 -3.63
N SER A 329 -5.43 -4.51 -4.43
CA SER A 329 -4.41 -3.45 -4.56
C SER A 329 -4.21 -2.67 -3.25
N VAL A 330 -5.28 -2.46 -2.47
CA VAL A 330 -5.20 -1.81 -1.14
C VAL A 330 -4.53 -2.75 -0.14
N MET A 331 -4.83 -4.06 -0.16
CA MET A 331 -4.13 -5.03 0.68
C MET A 331 -2.61 -5.06 0.40
N ALA A 332 -2.23 -5.08 -0.88
CA ALA A 332 -0.83 -4.98 -1.28
C ALA A 332 -0.20 -3.66 -0.83
N ALA A 333 -0.94 -2.55 -0.90
CA ALA A 333 -0.45 -1.24 -0.51
C ALA A 333 -0.30 -1.12 1.02
N THR A 334 -1.11 -1.83 1.80
CA THR A 334 -0.93 -1.99 3.24
C THR A 334 0.41 -2.67 3.56
N LEU A 335 0.81 -3.69 2.79
CA LEU A 335 2.14 -4.28 2.90
C LEU A 335 3.24 -3.29 2.42
N ALA A 336 3.01 -2.58 1.32
CA ALA A 336 3.95 -1.55 0.84
C ALA A 336 4.20 -0.44 1.86
N ASN A 337 3.20 -0.14 2.71
CA ASN A 337 3.21 0.93 3.70
C ASN A 337 3.53 0.43 5.12
N GLY A 338 4.28 -0.67 5.24
CA GLY A 338 4.76 -1.15 6.56
C GLY A 338 3.64 -1.61 7.50
N GLY A 339 2.51 -2.06 6.95
CA GLY A 339 1.37 -2.59 7.71
C GLY A 339 0.32 -1.55 8.06
N ILE A 340 0.42 -0.33 7.54
CA ILE A 340 -0.56 0.74 7.74
C ILE A 340 -1.44 0.83 6.49
N CYS A 341 -2.75 0.66 6.64
CA CYS A 341 -3.66 0.76 5.50
C CYS A 341 -3.64 2.19 4.93
N PRO A 342 -3.31 2.39 3.64
CA PRO A 342 -3.05 3.71 3.09
C PRO A 342 -4.31 4.58 3.04
N ILE A 343 -5.50 3.98 2.93
CA ILE A 343 -6.77 4.70 2.79
C ILE A 343 -7.53 4.89 4.11
N THR A 344 -7.07 4.30 5.23
CA THR A 344 -7.67 4.51 6.55
C THR A 344 -6.68 5.11 7.56
N GLY A 345 -5.37 4.88 7.38
CA GLY A 345 -4.34 5.25 8.34
C GLY A 345 -4.23 4.29 9.53
N GLU A 346 -5.00 3.20 9.54
CA GLU A 346 -4.98 2.18 10.59
C GLU A 346 -3.73 1.32 10.48
N ARG A 347 -3.04 1.07 11.61
CA ARG A 347 -1.98 0.07 11.69
C ARG A 347 -2.59 -1.31 11.84
N VAL A 348 -2.58 -2.08 10.76
CA VAL A 348 -3.18 -3.42 10.68
C VAL A 348 -2.17 -4.51 11.02
N LEU A 349 -0.91 -4.36 10.63
CA LEU A 349 0.15 -5.35 10.83
C LEU A 349 1.38 -4.75 11.51
N SER A 350 2.18 -5.59 12.16
CA SER A 350 3.48 -5.19 12.70
C SER A 350 4.48 -5.03 11.56
N ALA A 351 5.42 -4.09 11.71
CA ALA A 351 6.46 -3.86 10.70
C ALA A 351 7.34 -5.11 10.48
N GLU A 352 7.54 -5.91 11.53
CA GLU A 352 8.24 -7.20 11.45
C GLU A 352 7.50 -8.19 10.54
N ALA A 353 6.19 -8.39 10.76
CA ALA A 353 5.38 -9.29 9.95
C ALA A 353 5.42 -8.90 8.48
N VAL A 354 5.30 -7.60 8.19
CA VAL A 354 5.35 -7.07 6.82
C VAL A 354 6.72 -7.30 6.19
N ARG A 355 7.82 -6.97 6.88
CA ARG A 355 9.18 -7.19 6.38
C ARG A 355 9.40 -8.67 6.02
N ASN A 356 9.07 -9.58 6.94
CA ASN A 356 9.31 -11.01 6.71
C ASN A 356 8.44 -11.54 5.56
N THR A 357 7.20 -11.06 5.45
CA THR A 357 6.27 -11.44 4.37
C THR A 357 6.81 -11.00 3.01
N LEU A 358 7.28 -9.75 2.89
CA LEU A 358 7.84 -9.22 1.65
C LEU A 358 9.12 -9.96 1.23
N SER A 359 10.00 -10.30 2.19
CA SER A 359 11.19 -11.11 1.91
C SER A 359 10.83 -12.47 1.31
N LEU A 360 9.84 -13.15 1.88
CA LEU A 360 9.41 -14.48 1.43
C LEU A 360 8.60 -14.42 0.13
N MET A 361 7.82 -13.36 -0.09
CA MET A 361 7.19 -13.11 -1.40
C MET A 361 8.25 -12.91 -2.48
N HIS A 362 9.35 -12.21 -2.18
CA HIS A 362 10.43 -11.98 -3.14
C HIS A 362 11.10 -13.30 -3.58
N SER A 363 11.46 -14.18 -2.64
CA SER A 363 12.18 -15.41 -2.98
C SER A 363 11.30 -16.62 -3.33
N CYS A 364 10.04 -16.66 -2.87
CA CYS A 364 9.20 -17.86 -2.89
C CYS A 364 7.78 -17.65 -3.47
N GLY A 365 7.47 -16.46 -3.98
CA GLY A 365 6.08 -16.08 -4.23
C GLY A 365 5.45 -16.51 -5.56
N MET A 366 6.25 -16.82 -6.58
CA MET A 366 5.80 -17.04 -7.96
C MET A 366 6.01 -18.48 -8.44
N TYR A 367 5.75 -19.45 -7.55
CA TYR A 367 5.95 -20.88 -7.81
C TYR A 367 7.39 -21.16 -8.27
N ASP A 368 7.58 -22.04 -9.27
CA ASP A 368 8.88 -22.36 -9.84
C ASP A 368 9.51 -21.16 -10.59
N PHE A 369 8.71 -20.12 -10.89
CA PHE A 369 9.20 -18.88 -11.49
C PHE A 369 9.80 -17.89 -10.48
N SER A 370 9.74 -18.17 -9.16
CA SER A 370 10.16 -17.22 -8.11
C SER A 370 11.59 -16.71 -8.28
N GLY A 371 12.56 -17.58 -8.60
CA GLY A 371 13.95 -17.16 -8.81
C GLY A 371 14.14 -16.26 -10.03
N GLN A 372 13.49 -16.61 -11.14
CA GLN A 372 13.53 -15.80 -12.38
C GLN A 372 12.79 -14.46 -12.20
N PHE A 373 11.66 -14.48 -11.50
CA PHE A 373 10.90 -13.27 -11.17
C PHE A 373 11.71 -12.34 -10.26
N ALA A 374 12.34 -12.87 -9.22
CA ALA A 374 13.22 -12.09 -8.34
C ALA A 374 14.42 -11.49 -9.09
N PHE A 375 14.95 -12.18 -10.10
CA PHE A 375 16.08 -11.70 -10.90
C PHE A 375 15.70 -10.67 -11.96
N HIS A 376 14.59 -10.87 -12.68
CA HIS A 376 14.19 -10.01 -13.79
C HIS A 376 13.25 -8.87 -13.38
N VAL A 377 12.32 -9.15 -12.47
CA VAL A 377 11.33 -8.17 -11.96
C VAL A 377 11.79 -7.59 -10.63
N GLY A 378 12.32 -8.41 -9.74
CA GLY A 378 12.90 -7.94 -8.48
C GLY A 378 11.91 -7.25 -7.56
N LEU A 379 10.64 -7.63 -7.59
CA LEU A 379 9.60 -7.13 -6.71
C LEU A 379 9.00 -8.28 -5.88
N PRO A 380 8.61 -8.05 -4.61
CA PRO A 380 7.80 -9.01 -3.88
C PRO A 380 6.44 -9.23 -4.56
N ALA A 381 6.13 -10.46 -4.91
CA ALA A 381 4.84 -10.81 -5.51
C ALA A 381 4.34 -12.16 -5.00
N LYS A 382 3.04 -12.43 -5.13
CA LYS A 382 2.46 -13.76 -4.97
C LYS A 382 1.44 -14.00 -6.07
N SER A 383 1.56 -15.13 -6.77
CA SER A 383 0.55 -15.58 -7.72
C SER A 383 -0.44 -16.57 -7.11
N GLY A 384 -1.66 -16.59 -7.65
CA GLY A 384 -2.70 -17.57 -7.40
C GLY A 384 -3.20 -18.17 -8.70
N ILE A 385 -3.56 -19.45 -8.65
CA ILE A 385 -4.11 -20.21 -9.78
C ILE A 385 -5.45 -19.66 -10.32
N SER A 386 -6.05 -18.67 -9.65
CA SER A 386 -7.18 -17.91 -10.17
C SER A 386 -6.80 -16.90 -11.25
N GLY A 387 -5.51 -16.76 -11.56
CA GLY A 387 -4.97 -15.72 -12.45
C GLY A 387 -4.55 -14.44 -11.73
N ALA A 388 -4.58 -14.45 -10.40
CA ALA A 388 -4.24 -13.30 -9.58
C ALA A 388 -2.70 -13.16 -9.41
N VAL A 389 -2.22 -11.92 -9.40
CA VAL A 389 -0.86 -11.55 -9.02
C VAL A 389 -0.92 -10.36 -8.06
N LEU A 390 -0.68 -10.64 -6.78
CA LEU A 390 -0.52 -9.63 -5.73
C LEU A 390 0.91 -9.11 -5.78
N LEU A 391 1.11 -7.84 -6.15
CA LEU A 391 2.45 -7.24 -6.36
C LEU A 391 2.65 -6.09 -5.39
N VAL A 392 3.84 -6.00 -4.78
CA VAL A 392 4.21 -4.92 -3.86
C VAL A 392 5.43 -4.20 -4.38
N VAL A 393 5.36 -2.87 -4.44
CA VAL A 393 6.52 -1.97 -4.59
C VAL A 393 6.75 -1.29 -3.24
N PRO A 394 7.66 -1.80 -2.39
CA PRO A 394 7.82 -1.32 -1.02
C PRO A 394 8.03 0.19 -0.96
N ASN A 395 7.33 0.86 -0.03
CA ASN A 395 7.32 2.32 0.15
C ASN A 395 6.79 3.14 -1.04
N VAL A 396 6.14 2.51 -2.03
CA VAL A 396 5.55 3.23 -3.18
C VAL A 396 4.08 2.87 -3.35
N MET A 397 3.78 1.60 -3.65
CA MET A 397 2.42 1.17 -3.98
C MET A 397 2.24 -0.33 -3.87
N GLY A 398 1.00 -0.76 -3.77
CA GLY A 398 0.57 -2.13 -4.02
C GLY A 398 -0.27 -2.21 -5.29
N MET A 399 -0.22 -3.36 -5.94
CA MET A 399 -0.97 -3.63 -7.16
C MET A 399 -1.60 -5.03 -7.10
N MET A 400 -2.72 -5.18 -7.80
CA MET A 400 -3.33 -6.47 -8.09
C MET A 400 -3.58 -6.53 -9.60
N CYS A 401 -2.99 -7.54 -10.22
CA CYS A 401 -3.28 -7.90 -11.61
C CYS A 401 -4.10 -9.19 -11.62
N TRP A 402 -5.08 -9.30 -12.51
CA TRP A 402 -5.90 -10.50 -12.61
C TRP A 402 -6.24 -10.82 -14.06
N SER A 403 -5.71 -11.95 -14.54
CA SER A 403 -6.14 -12.58 -15.78
C SER A 403 -6.14 -14.11 -15.60
N PRO A 404 -7.28 -14.79 -15.77
CA PRO A 404 -7.42 -16.22 -15.53
C PRO A 404 -6.44 -17.15 -16.29
N PRO A 405 -6.06 -16.87 -17.56
CA PRO A 405 -5.11 -17.73 -18.27
C PRO A 405 -3.72 -17.77 -17.62
N LEU A 406 -3.30 -18.99 -17.27
CA LEU A 406 -2.03 -19.28 -16.63
C LEU A 406 -0.99 -19.81 -17.63
N ASP A 407 0.27 -19.51 -17.37
CA ASP A 407 1.41 -20.16 -18.00
C ASP A 407 1.60 -21.59 -17.49
N ARG A 408 2.60 -22.29 -18.03
CA ARG A 408 2.94 -23.67 -17.63
C ARG A 408 3.44 -23.81 -16.19
N LEU A 409 3.78 -22.70 -15.53
CA LEU A 409 4.27 -22.64 -14.16
C LEU A 409 3.17 -22.23 -13.16
N GLY A 410 1.95 -21.95 -13.66
CA GLY A 410 0.78 -21.60 -12.86
C GLY A 410 0.64 -20.09 -12.58
N ASN A 411 1.39 -19.23 -13.26
CA ASN A 411 1.29 -17.77 -13.11
C ASN A 411 0.46 -17.14 -14.24
N SER A 412 -0.25 -16.05 -13.95
CA SER A 412 -1.03 -15.31 -14.96
C SER A 412 -0.14 -14.76 -16.09
N VAL A 413 -0.44 -15.11 -17.34
CA VAL A 413 0.36 -14.68 -18.51
C VAL A 413 0.42 -13.16 -18.62
N ARG A 414 -0.75 -12.50 -18.63
CA ARG A 414 -0.85 -11.03 -18.72
C ARG A 414 -0.27 -10.37 -17.48
N GLY A 415 -0.50 -10.95 -16.30
CA GLY A 415 0.06 -10.45 -15.03
C GLY A 415 1.59 -10.41 -15.02
N ILE A 416 2.25 -11.47 -15.47
CA ILE A 416 3.72 -11.52 -15.57
C ILE A 416 4.24 -10.53 -16.60
N HIS A 417 3.63 -10.47 -17.80
CA HIS A 417 4.03 -9.54 -18.85
C HIS A 417 3.96 -8.09 -18.36
N PHE A 418 2.85 -7.71 -17.72
CA PHE A 418 2.67 -6.40 -17.12
C PHE A 418 3.77 -6.08 -16.08
N CYS A 419 4.09 -7.02 -15.20
CA CYS A 419 5.14 -6.83 -14.19
C CYS A 419 6.53 -6.58 -14.82
N GLN A 420 6.85 -7.27 -15.92
CA GLN A 420 8.10 -7.09 -16.64
C GLN A 420 8.18 -5.72 -17.33
N GLU A 421 7.10 -5.27 -17.98
CA GLU A 421 7.04 -3.94 -18.58
C GLU A 421 7.15 -2.84 -17.53
N LEU A 422 6.47 -3.02 -16.38
CA LEU A 422 6.50 -2.07 -15.27
C LEU A 422 7.93 -1.77 -14.82
N VAL A 423 8.76 -2.80 -14.58
CA VAL A 423 10.14 -2.61 -14.13
C VAL A 423 11.12 -2.29 -15.26
N SER A 424 10.74 -2.55 -16.51
CA SER A 424 11.53 -2.15 -17.68
C SER A 424 11.40 -0.65 -17.91
N HIS A 425 10.21 -0.10 -17.65
CA HIS A 425 9.94 1.33 -17.79
C HIS A 425 10.33 2.13 -16.54
N PHE A 426 10.00 1.65 -15.34
CA PHE A 426 10.25 2.34 -14.08
C PHE A 426 11.40 1.75 -13.28
N ASN A 427 12.12 2.58 -12.52
CA ASN A 427 13.20 2.14 -11.61
C ASN A 427 12.68 1.52 -10.29
N PHE A 428 11.74 0.57 -10.40
CA PHE A 428 11.10 -0.10 -9.27
C PHE A 428 11.76 -1.41 -8.86
N HIS A 429 12.63 -1.99 -9.70
CA HIS A 429 13.35 -3.20 -9.32
C HIS A 429 14.06 -2.97 -7.98
N ASN A 430 13.98 -3.91 -7.04
CA ASN A 430 14.48 -3.71 -5.66
C ASN A 430 15.98 -3.38 -5.59
N TYR A 431 16.73 -3.73 -6.64
CA TYR A 431 18.16 -3.43 -6.79
C TYR A 431 18.49 -2.36 -7.84
N ASP A 432 17.49 -1.65 -8.38
CA ASP A 432 17.75 -0.47 -9.23
C ASP A 432 18.30 0.70 -8.41
N ASN A 433 19.16 1.50 -9.04
CA ASN A 433 19.72 2.69 -8.43
C ASN A 433 18.72 3.87 -8.53
N LEU A 434 18.50 4.60 -7.43
CA LEU A 434 17.58 5.76 -7.41
C LEU A 434 18.19 7.05 -8.00
N ARG A 435 19.52 7.10 -8.15
CA ARG A 435 20.28 8.25 -8.67
C ARG A 435 20.71 8.04 -10.13
N HIS A 436 21.33 6.91 -10.40
CA HIS A 436 21.98 6.55 -11.66
C HIS A 436 21.23 5.43 -12.37
N PHE A 437 20.11 5.76 -13.01
CA PHE A 437 19.39 4.84 -13.89
C PHE A 437 19.46 5.37 -15.33
N THR A 438 19.83 4.52 -16.28
CA THR A 438 19.87 4.90 -17.70
C THR A 438 18.56 4.47 -18.34
N LYS A 439 17.81 5.43 -18.90
CA LYS A 439 16.55 5.26 -19.67
C LYS A 439 15.28 4.88 -18.90
N LYS A 440 15.34 4.43 -17.65
CA LYS A 440 14.14 4.22 -16.81
C LYS A 440 13.54 5.54 -16.31
N HIS A 441 12.28 5.54 -15.94
CA HIS A 441 11.59 6.67 -15.31
C HIS A 441 11.46 6.46 -13.79
N ASP A 442 11.55 7.53 -13.01
CA ASP A 442 11.26 7.49 -11.58
C ASP A 442 10.05 8.37 -11.25
N PRO A 443 8.86 7.77 -11.02
CA PRO A 443 7.65 8.54 -10.77
C PRO A 443 7.63 9.20 -9.38
N ARG A 444 8.65 8.99 -8.55
CA ARG A 444 8.80 9.65 -7.25
C ARG A 444 9.43 11.04 -7.37
N ARG A 445 10.17 11.31 -8.46
CA ARG A 445 10.86 12.59 -8.66
C ARG A 445 9.87 13.72 -8.93
N ARG A 446 10.22 14.92 -8.47
CA ARG A 446 9.50 16.15 -8.82
C ARG A 446 10.13 16.75 -10.07
N SER A 447 9.33 17.53 -10.82
CA SER A 447 9.81 18.29 -11.99
C SER A 447 10.97 19.25 -11.67
N ASP A 448 11.11 19.61 -10.40
CA ASP A 448 12.10 20.59 -9.91
C ASP A 448 13.34 19.91 -9.29
N ASP A 449 13.39 18.57 -9.27
CA ASP A 449 14.56 17.83 -8.79
C ASP A 449 15.62 17.78 -9.91
N ASP A 450 16.52 18.77 -9.92
CA ASP A 450 17.69 18.77 -10.81
C ASP A 450 18.58 17.55 -10.49
N PRO A 451 19.06 16.76 -11.48
CA PRO A 451 19.86 15.56 -11.23
C PRO A 451 21.16 15.81 -10.45
N THR A 452 21.56 17.08 -10.32
CA THR A 452 22.80 17.57 -9.74
C THR A 452 22.67 18.22 -8.36
N ASP A 453 21.46 18.52 -7.86
CA ASP A 453 21.25 19.39 -6.69
C ASP A 453 21.12 18.66 -5.33
N LEU A 454 21.82 17.54 -5.15
CA LEU A 454 22.00 16.95 -3.82
C LEU A 454 23.46 16.57 -3.52
N PRO A 455 24.33 17.55 -3.26
CA PRO A 455 25.48 17.34 -2.41
C PRO A 455 25.14 17.76 -0.97
N VAL A 456 25.40 16.88 -0.01
CA VAL A 456 25.57 17.20 1.43
C VAL A 456 24.29 17.54 2.22
N LEU A 457 23.45 16.55 2.52
CA LEU A 457 22.65 16.58 3.76
C LEU A 457 22.59 15.21 4.47
N VAL A 458 23.68 14.45 4.36
CA VAL A 458 23.97 13.28 5.21
C VAL A 458 25.30 13.59 5.85
N PHE A 459 25.30 14.35 6.95
CA PHE A 459 26.37 14.48 7.98
C PHE A 459 26.11 15.61 9.01
N MET A 460 24.95 16.28 9.02
CA MET A 460 24.66 17.38 9.97
C MET A 460 23.54 17.11 10.97
N TRP A 461 23.21 15.85 11.25
CA TRP A 461 22.22 15.47 12.28
C TRP A 461 22.80 14.66 13.44
N ASP A 462 24.11 14.79 13.72
CA ASP A 462 24.76 14.05 14.82
C ASP A 462 25.85 14.81 15.60
N CYS A 463 25.74 16.14 15.74
CA CYS A 463 26.63 16.91 16.64
C CYS A 463 25.92 17.71 17.74
N SER A 464 24.60 17.60 17.87
CA SER A 464 23.84 18.36 18.90
C SER A 464 23.42 17.54 20.12
N LEU A 465 23.76 16.24 20.17
CA LEU A 465 23.36 15.32 21.24
C LEU A 465 24.52 14.76 22.08
N PHE A 466 25.77 15.22 21.85
CA PHE A 466 26.96 14.77 22.60
C PHE A 466 27.49 15.77 23.65
N PHE A 467 26.75 16.83 23.96
CA PHE A 467 27.09 17.78 25.05
C PHE A 467 25.93 17.91 26.04
N SER A 468 25.57 16.82 26.72
CA SER A 468 24.80 16.92 27.97
C SER A 468 24.88 15.66 28.83
N PHE A 469 26.08 15.14 29.09
CA PHE A 469 26.30 14.20 30.22
C PHE A 469 27.79 14.21 30.60
N ARG A 470 28.22 15.28 31.26
CA ARG A 470 29.49 15.31 32.03
C ARG A 470 29.45 16.46 33.03
N SER A 471 28.74 16.24 34.13
CA SER A 471 29.01 16.88 35.42
C SER A 471 28.08 16.28 36.45
N PHE A 472 28.53 15.20 37.10
CA PHE A 472 28.19 14.82 38.47
C PHE A 472 29.00 13.56 38.78
N GLY A 473 29.91 13.64 39.76
CA GLY A 473 30.64 12.47 40.27
C GLY A 473 32.15 12.66 40.42
N SER A 474 32.58 13.67 41.16
CA SER A 474 33.88 13.64 41.84
C SER A 474 33.62 13.32 43.31
N CYS A 475 33.57 12.04 43.65
CA CYS A 475 33.76 11.56 45.02
C CYS A 475 35.25 11.30 45.21
N ASN A 476 35.87 12.09 46.08
CA ASN A 476 37.20 11.86 46.61
C ASN A 476 37.24 10.56 47.41
N LEU A 477 38.23 9.72 47.11
CA LEU A 477 38.74 8.68 47.98
C LEU A 477 40.09 9.17 48.51
N SER A 478 40.10 9.56 49.79
CA SER A 478 41.30 9.72 50.61
C SER A 478 40.85 9.73 52.08
N ASP A 479 41.41 8.77 52.81
CA ASP A 479 41.29 8.40 54.24
C ASP A 479 39.97 7.82 54.76
#